data_AF-A0A2W6S3R1-F1
#
_entry.id   AF-A0A2W6S3R1-F1
#
_cell.length_a   1.000
_cell.length_b   1.000
_cell.length_c   1.000
_cell.angle_alpha   90.00
_cell.angle_beta   90.00
_cell.angle_gamma   90.00
#
_symmetry.space_group_name_H-M   'P 1'
#
loop_
_entity.id
_entity.type
_entity.pdbx_description
1 polymer ?
#
loop_
_entity_poly.entity_id
_entity_poly.type
_entity_poly.pdbx_seq_one_letter_code
_entity_poly.pdbx_strand_id
1 'polypeptide(L)'
;MTPLPQTTVNLTNCDREPIQIPGSIQPHGAMLVVHPDTFDILYASANAGEVTGFEEPIVRGMPLTPVIGERAAHDIRNACAKSGGGEIAGIELGLTLGHSTRPVDVIVHRYKDRVIIEFEPSIEGGKTAKDALDLTQTLVRRIGMETELASLAKAGARLVRTMLGYDRVMIYQFLHNGAGRVIAEAKRAGLQSFMGQHFPASDIPVQARRLYQLNAIRMIGDSSYTPVPLLPAIAAGEQPIDMSFAQLRSVSPIHCEYLQNMGVHASMSISILVDGELWGLISCHHDSPRIVPLPLRIGAELFGNYFSLQVSVAQRRAHIVASGLARERLDRMLSGLSVDDSLLDGLRDHLDQFVELFDCDGVGLWAEDRWAASGLAPSDDEALQLVRYLAGEEQEHPRTEASRNNLWHTSDLTSATKLGGFGARVAGVMAIPLTSTPRDYLLIFRSEEAHKIEWAGEPVKQVLSTPNGNRLTPRGSFDTWREDVRGQSRPWVECPSSEHSAQLAA
;
A
#
# COMPACT_ATOMS: atom_id res chain seq x y z
N MET A 1 40.23 -13.30 5.45
CA MET A 1 39.06 -13.61 4.60
C MET A 1 38.01 -14.24 5.48
N THR A 2 37.03 -13.45 5.89
CA THR A 2 35.83 -13.91 6.58
C THR A 2 34.70 -13.23 5.84
N PRO A 3 33.77 -13.97 5.21
CA PRO A 3 32.62 -13.33 4.58
C PRO A 3 31.87 -12.53 5.65
N LEU A 4 31.37 -11.35 5.28
CA LEU A 4 30.39 -10.63 6.11
C LEU A 4 29.27 -11.63 6.48
N PRO A 5 28.86 -11.69 7.76
CA PRO A 5 27.77 -12.58 8.14
C PRO A 5 26.53 -12.17 7.34
N GLN A 6 26.05 -13.07 6.48
CA GLN A 6 24.68 -13.02 5.99
C GLN A 6 23.80 -13.07 7.22
N THR A 7 23.31 -11.92 7.68
CA THR A 7 22.36 -11.85 8.78
C THR A 7 21.14 -12.64 8.39
N THR A 8 20.99 -13.83 8.98
CA THR A 8 19.84 -14.71 8.80
C THR A 8 18.59 -13.98 9.30
N VAL A 9 17.67 -13.71 8.36
CA VAL A 9 16.43 -12.99 8.62
C VAL A 9 15.51 -13.85 9.49
N ASN A 10 15.06 -13.29 10.62
CA ASN A 10 14.22 -13.97 11.61
C ASN A 10 13.04 -13.09 12.05
N LEU A 11 12.12 -13.67 12.84
CA LEU A 11 10.82 -13.10 13.30
C LEU A 11 10.83 -11.63 13.75
N THR A 12 11.91 -11.14 14.34
CA THR A 12 12.05 -9.76 14.85
C THR A 12 12.67 -8.78 13.85
N ASN A 13 13.12 -9.25 12.67
CA ASN A 13 13.87 -8.47 11.69
C ASN A 13 13.21 -8.44 10.30
N CYS A 14 12.01 -8.99 10.10
CA CYS A 14 11.32 -8.92 8.80
C CYS A 14 11.05 -7.46 8.39
N ASP A 15 10.79 -6.57 9.35
CA ASP A 15 10.64 -5.12 9.12
C ASP A 15 11.98 -4.36 9.08
N ARG A 16 13.09 -5.07 9.37
CA ARG A 16 14.46 -4.54 9.44
C ARG A 16 15.36 -5.04 8.31
N GLU A 17 14.87 -5.94 7.46
CA GLU A 17 15.60 -6.35 6.26
C GLU A 17 15.81 -5.11 5.39
N PRO A 18 17.05 -4.71 5.10
CA PRO A 18 17.32 -3.50 4.36
C PRO A 18 17.17 -3.77 2.85
N ILE A 19 15.93 -3.93 2.40
CA ILE A 19 15.57 -4.30 1.03
C ILE A 19 16.02 -3.28 -0.02
N GLN A 20 16.34 -2.06 0.39
CA GLN A 20 16.85 -0.99 -0.46
C GLN A 20 18.34 -1.13 -0.80
N ILE A 21 19.12 -1.96 -0.08
CA ILE A 21 20.57 -2.11 -0.28
C ILE A 21 21.00 -3.58 -0.49
N PRO A 22 20.41 -4.33 -1.45
CA PRO A 22 20.71 -5.74 -1.65
C PRO A 22 22.10 -6.01 -2.26
N GLY A 23 22.77 -4.97 -2.80
CA GLY A 23 24.05 -5.11 -3.49
C GLY A 23 24.01 -6.01 -4.73
N SER A 24 22.82 -6.24 -5.28
CA SER A 24 22.58 -7.14 -6.41
C SER A 24 21.35 -6.72 -7.21
N ILE A 25 21.31 -7.15 -8.47
CA ILE A 25 20.23 -6.86 -9.43
C ILE A 25 19.58 -8.14 -9.97
N GLN A 26 18.44 -7.99 -10.62
CA GLN A 26 17.82 -9.00 -11.46
C GLN A 26 18.63 -9.19 -12.77
N PRO A 27 18.74 -10.42 -13.30
CA PRO A 27 19.68 -10.75 -14.39
C PRO A 27 19.26 -10.28 -15.79
N HIS A 28 18.03 -9.78 -15.97
CA HIS A 28 17.50 -9.41 -17.29
C HIS A 28 18.05 -8.09 -17.84
N GLY A 29 18.80 -7.35 -17.03
CA GLY A 29 19.48 -6.11 -17.41
C GLY A 29 20.85 -6.02 -16.73
N ALA A 30 21.53 -4.90 -16.94
CA ALA A 30 22.80 -4.59 -16.30
C ALA A 30 22.73 -3.24 -15.58
N MET A 31 23.63 -3.05 -14.61
CA MET A 31 23.72 -1.80 -13.84
C MET A 31 25.15 -1.31 -13.76
N LEU A 32 25.35 -0.02 -14.00
CA LEU A 32 26.58 0.70 -13.70
C LEU A 32 26.27 1.80 -12.67
N VAL A 33 27.11 1.92 -11.66
CA VAL A 33 27.06 3.00 -10.67
C VAL A 33 28.29 3.85 -10.87
N VAL A 34 28.10 5.15 -11.14
CA VAL A 34 29.18 6.08 -11.49
C VAL A 34 29.20 7.29 -10.57
N HIS A 35 30.37 7.94 -10.49
CA HIS A 35 30.52 9.21 -9.79
C HIS A 35 29.71 10.31 -10.51
N PRO A 36 28.96 11.16 -9.79
CA PRO A 36 28.03 12.11 -10.40
C PRO A 36 28.71 13.17 -11.28
N ASP A 37 29.93 13.57 -10.95
CA ASP A 37 30.63 14.64 -11.67
C ASP A 37 31.58 14.12 -12.75
N THR A 38 32.41 13.12 -12.44
CA THR A 38 33.40 12.57 -13.38
C THR A 38 32.85 11.48 -14.28
N PHE A 39 31.73 10.84 -13.89
CA PHE A 39 31.20 9.64 -14.54
C PHE A 39 32.22 8.48 -14.56
N ASP A 40 33.11 8.42 -13.57
CA ASP A 40 33.97 7.25 -13.36
C ASP A 40 33.17 6.14 -12.69
N ILE A 41 33.40 4.91 -13.12
CA ILE A 41 32.70 3.73 -12.63
C ILE A 41 33.11 3.46 -11.19
N LEU A 42 32.12 3.37 -10.31
CA LEU A 42 32.28 2.99 -8.91
C LEU A 42 31.99 1.51 -8.72
N TYR A 43 30.92 1.02 -9.38
CA TYR A 43 30.49 -0.38 -9.37
C TYR A 43 29.84 -0.77 -10.69
N ALA A 44 29.91 -2.04 -11.04
CA ALA A 44 29.23 -2.64 -12.19
C ALA A 44 28.59 -3.97 -11.78
N SER A 45 27.42 -4.31 -12.31
CA SER A 45 26.87 -5.66 -12.15
C SER A 45 27.78 -6.68 -12.83
N ALA A 46 27.88 -7.89 -12.26
CA ALA A 46 28.76 -8.93 -12.80
C ALA A 46 28.45 -9.31 -14.25
N ASN A 47 27.20 -9.10 -14.71
CA ASN A 47 26.77 -9.33 -16.10
C ASN A 47 26.88 -8.09 -17.00
N ALA A 48 27.45 -6.97 -16.53
CA ALA A 48 27.47 -5.71 -17.30
C ALA A 48 28.22 -5.82 -18.64
N GLY A 49 29.28 -6.64 -18.71
CA GLY A 49 30.00 -6.90 -19.96
C GLY A 49 29.12 -7.53 -21.04
N GLU A 50 28.19 -8.43 -20.66
CA GLU A 50 27.30 -9.12 -21.60
C GLU A 50 26.29 -8.18 -22.26
N VAL A 51 25.80 -7.18 -21.51
CA VAL A 51 24.81 -6.20 -22.01
C VAL A 51 25.50 -5.08 -22.79
N THR A 52 26.64 -4.60 -22.29
CA THR A 52 27.39 -3.50 -22.93
C THR A 52 28.18 -3.93 -24.16
N GLY A 53 28.52 -5.23 -24.26
CA GLY A 53 29.42 -5.78 -25.27
C GLY A 53 30.90 -5.49 -24.98
N PHE A 54 31.23 -4.90 -23.82
CA PHE A 54 32.60 -4.61 -23.44
C PHE A 54 33.31 -5.87 -22.94
N GLU A 55 34.37 -6.29 -23.64
CA GLU A 55 35.06 -7.57 -23.40
C GLU A 55 36.02 -7.55 -22.19
N GLU A 56 36.52 -6.37 -21.81
CA GLU A 56 37.45 -6.24 -20.68
C GLU A 56 36.71 -6.14 -19.33
N PRO A 57 37.35 -6.55 -18.22
CA PRO A 57 36.77 -6.38 -16.89
C PRO A 57 36.46 -4.91 -16.59
N ILE A 58 35.20 -4.62 -16.29
CA ILE A 58 34.77 -3.28 -15.85
C ILE A 58 35.21 -3.08 -14.40
N VAL A 59 36.23 -2.24 -14.18
CA VAL A 59 36.80 -1.98 -12.85
C VAL A 59 36.51 -0.58 -12.34
N ARG A 60 36.57 -0.42 -11.01
CA ARG A 60 36.40 0.86 -10.34
C ARG A 60 37.46 1.87 -10.82
N GLY A 61 37.04 3.10 -11.09
CA GLY A 61 37.89 4.21 -11.56
C GLY A 61 38.02 4.32 -13.08
N MET A 62 37.47 3.36 -13.85
CA MET A 62 37.39 3.50 -15.30
C MET A 62 36.38 4.59 -15.70
N PRO A 63 36.70 5.45 -16.68
CA PRO A 63 35.70 6.36 -17.25
C PRO A 63 34.55 5.59 -17.91
N LEU A 64 33.33 6.13 -17.88
CA LEU A 64 32.17 5.52 -18.53
C LEU A 64 32.31 5.41 -20.06
N THR A 65 32.91 6.42 -20.70
CA THR A 65 32.97 6.55 -22.17
C THR A 65 33.61 5.35 -22.88
N PRO A 66 34.78 4.82 -22.47
CA PRO A 66 35.33 3.59 -23.03
C PRO A 66 34.42 2.37 -22.97
N VAL A 67 33.52 2.27 -21.97
CA VAL A 67 32.67 1.09 -21.76
C VAL A 67 31.41 1.12 -22.62
N ILE A 68 30.84 2.30 -22.88
CA ILE A 68 29.56 2.41 -23.60
C ILE A 68 29.63 3.22 -24.90
N GLY A 69 30.78 3.83 -25.22
CA GLY A 69 30.97 4.69 -26.38
C GLY A 69 30.63 6.16 -26.13
N GLU A 70 31.22 7.05 -26.94
CA GLU A 70 31.11 8.51 -26.76
C GLU A 70 29.68 9.03 -26.89
N ARG A 71 28.96 8.59 -27.92
CA ARG A 71 27.59 9.02 -28.18
C ARG A 71 26.64 8.62 -27.05
N ALA A 72 26.67 7.35 -26.65
CA ALA A 72 25.84 6.85 -25.55
C ALA A 72 26.16 7.55 -24.23
N ALA A 73 27.44 7.78 -23.93
CA ALA A 73 27.83 8.53 -22.75
C ALA A 73 27.35 9.98 -22.78
N HIS A 74 27.36 10.64 -23.93
CA HIS A 74 26.81 11.99 -24.09
C HIS A 74 25.29 12.01 -23.86
N ASP A 75 24.55 11.09 -24.46
CA ASP A 75 23.09 11.02 -24.36
C ASP A 75 22.65 10.73 -22.91
N ILE A 76 23.32 9.79 -22.22
CA ILE A 76 23.05 9.48 -20.80
C ILE A 76 23.36 10.67 -19.89
N ARG A 77 24.46 11.40 -20.12
CA ARG A 77 24.77 12.62 -19.35
C ARG A 77 23.70 13.68 -19.56
N ASN A 78 23.22 13.86 -20.78
CA ASN A 78 22.14 14.79 -21.06
C ASN A 78 20.83 14.38 -20.38
N ALA A 79 20.47 13.09 -20.39
CA ALA A 79 19.29 12.58 -19.68
C ALA A 79 19.39 12.77 -18.16
N CYS A 80 20.58 12.54 -17.59
CA CYS A 80 20.86 12.78 -16.17
C CYS A 80 20.79 14.28 -15.82
N ALA A 81 21.25 15.16 -16.70
CA ALA A 81 21.15 16.61 -16.48
C ALA A 81 19.70 17.13 -16.57
N LYS A 82 18.92 16.64 -17.56
CA LYS A 82 17.52 17.04 -17.77
C LYS A 82 16.59 16.64 -16.62
N SER A 83 16.89 15.54 -15.94
CA SER A 83 16.12 15.11 -14.76
C SER A 83 16.33 15.99 -13.53
N GLY A 84 17.23 16.99 -13.58
CA GLY A 84 17.35 18.06 -12.58
C GLY A 84 17.97 17.67 -11.24
N GLY A 85 18.34 16.39 -11.07
CA GLY A 85 18.84 15.80 -9.83
C GLY A 85 17.70 15.37 -8.87
N GLY A 86 17.89 14.24 -8.18
CA GLY A 86 16.92 13.71 -7.20
C GLY A 86 16.21 12.44 -7.66
N GLU A 87 14.92 12.33 -7.33
CA GLU A 87 14.08 11.11 -7.45
C GLU A 87 13.54 10.86 -8.87
N ILE A 88 13.72 11.80 -9.80
CA ILE A 88 13.23 11.70 -11.18
C ILE A 88 14.30 11.02 -12.05
N ALA A 89 13.92 9.95 -12.74
CA ALA A 89 14.80 9.26 -13.67
C ALA A 89 14.82 9.94 -15.06
N GLY A 90 16.02 10.08 -15.63
CA GLY A 90 16.23 10.28 -17.06
C GLY A 90 16.05 8.96 -17.80
N ILE A 91 15.48 9.02 -19.01
CA ILE A 91 15.16 7.85 -19.82
C ILE A 91 15.66 8.07 -21.24
N GLU A 92 16.39 7.10 -21.77
CA GLU A 92 16.81 7.05 -23.17
C GLU A 92 16.41 5.69 -23.75
N LEU A 93 15.65 5.68 -24.85
CA LEU A 93 15.11 4.46 -25.44
C LEU A 93 15.84 4.12 -26.74
N GLY A 94 16.10 2.83 -26.97
CA GLY A 94 16.73 2.35 -28.20
C GLY A 94 18.16 2.86 -28.44
N LEU A 95 18.92 3.10 -27.37
CA LEU A 95 20.29 3.59 -27.43
C LEU A 95 21.23 2.48 -27.95
N THR A 96 22.09 2.79 -28.91
CA THR A 96 23.15 1.87 -29.36
C THR A 96 24.43 2.15 -28.59
N LEU A 97 25.01 1.10 -28.00
CA LEU A 97 26.27 1.20 -27.25
C LEU A 97 27.47 1.02 -28.19
N GLY A 98 28.64 1.48 -27.75
CA GLY A 98 29.87 1.46 -28.56
C GLY A 98 30.32 0.06 -28.97
N HIS A 99 30.08 -0.94 -28.12
CA HIS A 99 30.55 -2.32 -28.32
C HIS A 99 29.42 -3.32 -28.55
N SER A 100 28.18 -2.85 -28.67
CA SER A 100 27.01 -3.70 -28.91
C SER A 100 26.14 -3.11 -30.01
N THR A 101 25.78 -3.94 -31.00
CA THR A 101 24.85 -3.57 -32.05
C THR A 101 23.39 -3.72 -31.62
N ARG A 102 23.13 -4.33 -30.46
CA ARG A 102 21.78 -4.49 -29.93
C ARG A 102 21.38 -3.21 -29.20
N PRO A 103 20.25 -2.59 -29.56
CA PRO A 103 19.77 -1.42 -28.85
C PRO A 103 19.39 -1.77 -27.41
N VAL A 104 19.59 -0.81 -26.51
CA VAL A 104 19.22 -0.92 -25.10
C VAL A 104 18.36 0.27 -24.69
N ASP A 105 17.43 0.01 -23.79
CA ASP A 105 16.70 1.04 -23.07
C ASP A 105 17.46 1.36 -21.77
N VAL A 106 17.61 2.64 -21.47
CA VAL A 106 18.43 3.13 -20.36
C VAL A 106 17.59 3.97 -19.41
N ILE A 107 17.73 3.67 -18.12
CA ILE A 107 17.22 4.49 -17.02
C ILE A 107 18.43 5.04 -16.27
N VAL A 108 18.45 6.35 -16.05
CA VAL A 108 19.50 7.00 -15.27
C VAL A 108 18.89 7.83 -14.15
N HIS A 109 19.31 7.62 -12.91
CA HIS A 109 18.86 8.45 -11.79
C HIS A 109 20.02 8.82 -10.87
N ARG A 110 19.94 10.00 -10.27
CA ARG A 110 20.96 10.55 -9.37
C ARG A 110 20.47 10.52 -7.94
N TYR A 111 21.02 9.64 -7.12
CA TYR A 111 20.58 9.45 -5.74
C TYR A 111 21.76 9.31 -4.78
N LYS A 112 21.72 10.03 -3.65
CA LYS A 112 22.75 10.03 -2.58
C LYS A 112 24.20 10.02 -3.11
N ASP A 113 24.55 11.05 -3.87
CA ASP A 113 25.88 11.29 -4.46
C ASP A 113 26.38 10.20 -5.42
N ARG A 114 25.46 9.45 -6.03
CA ARG A 114 25.78 8.47 -7.08
C ARG A 114 24.83 8.65 -8.25
N VAL A 115 25.31 8.27 -9.44
CA VAL A 115 24.46 8.11 -10.62
C VAL A 115 24.35 6.62 -10.91
N ILE A 116 23.12 6.12 -10.91
CA ILE A 116 22.80 4.72 -11.20
C ILE A 116 22.27 4.69 -12.63
N ILE A 117 22.89 3.87 -13.46
CA ILE A 117 22.55 3.67 -14.86
C ILE A 117 22.13 2.21 -15.03
N GLU A 118 20.89 1.99 -15.46
CA GLU A 118 20.30 0.68 -15.66
C GLU A 118 20.08 0.46 -17.16
N PHE A 119 20.55 -0.67 -17.67
CA PHE A 119 20.46 -1.05 -19.06
C PHE A 119 19.56 -2.27 -19.20
N GLU A 120 18.58 -2.19 -20.08
CA GLU A 120 17.74 -3.34 -20.45
C GLU A 120 17.78 -3.55 -21.96
N PRO A 121 17.82 -4.79 -22.44
CA PRO A 121 17.69 -5.05 -23.88
C PRO A 121 16.42 -4.43 -24.42
N SER A 122 16.54 -3.60 -25.46
CA SER A 122 15.37 -3.06 -26.17
C SER A 122 14.73 -4.20 -26.95
N ILE A 123 13.58 -4.68 -26.48
CA ILE A 123 12.86 -5.78 -27.14
C ILE A 123 12.17 -5.24 -28.40
N GLU A 124 12.79 -5.48 -29.57
CA GLU A 124 12.10 -5.35 -30.86
C GLU A 124 11.13 -6.52 -31.04
N GLY A 125 9.82 -6.23 -31.14
CA GLY A 125 8.84 -7.31 -31.31
C GLY A 125 7.37 -7.03 -30.97
N GLY A 126 6.92 -5.78 -30.89
CA GLY A 126 5.48 -5.52 -30.99
C GLY A 126 4.90 -4.31 -30.26
N LYS A 127 5.66 -3.56 -29.45
CA LYS A 127 5.19 -2.28 -28.88
C LYS A 127 6.32 -1.27 -28.79
N THR A 128 6.34 -0.34 -29.73
CA THR A 128 7.19 0.86 -29.72
C THR A 128 6.80 1.79 -28.57
N ALA A 129 7.64 2.77 -28.25
CA ALA A 129 7.28 3.83 -27.29
C ALA A 129 5.97 4.55 -27.66
N LYS A 130 5.70 4.66 -28.96
CA LYS A 130 4.42 5.18 -29.47
C LYS A 130 3.25 4.28 -29.09
N ASP A 131 3.37 2.96 -29.27
CA ASP A 131 2.30 2.02 -28.91
C ASP A 131 2.02 2.05 -27.40
N ALA A 132 3.07 2.18 -26.57
CA ALA A 132 2.91 2.36 -25.14
C ALA A 132 2.16 3.65 -24.79
N LEU A 133 2.49 4.76 -25.47
CA LEU A 133 1.81 6.04 -25.31
C LEU A 133 0.34 5.97 -25.74
N ASP A 134 0.06 5.42 -26.93
CA ASP A 134 -1.30 5.29 -27.47
C ASP A 134 -2.19 4.41 -26.57
N LEU A 135 -1.62 3.31 -26.03
CA LEU A 135 -2.29 2.48 -25.03
C LEU A 135 -2.59 3.29 -23.76
N THR A 136 -1.59 4.00 -23.23
CA THR A 136 -1.74 4.80 -22.00
C THR A 136 -2.82 5.86 -22.17
N GLN A 137 -2.83 6.60 -23.28
CA GLN A 137 -3.87 7.58 -23.60
C GLN A 137 -5.26 6.93 -23.67
N THR A 138 -5.37 5.76 -24.27
CA THR A 138 -6.62 5.00 -24.35
C THR A 138 -7.11 4.60 -22.96
N LEU A 139 -6.21 4.16 -22.07
CA LEU A 139 -6.56 3.78 -20.70
C LEU A 139 -7.05 4.99 -19.90
N VAL A 140 -6.34 6.11 -19.97
CA VAL A 140 -6.69 7.37 -19.30
C VAL A 140 -8.09 7.83 -19.70
N ARG A 141 -8.40 7.81 -21.01
CA ARG A 141 -9.72 8.19 -21.52
C ARG A 141 -10.84 7.29 -20.99
N ARG A 142 -10.61 5.97 -20.94
CA ARG A 142 -11.61 5.01 -20.46
C ARG A 142 -11.87 5.13 -18.97
N ILE A 143 -10.81 5.30 -18.17
CA ILE A 143 -10.93 5.48 -16.72
C ILE A 143 -11.61 6.80 -16.38
N GLY A 144 -11.38 7.87 -17.15
CA GLY A 144 -12.03 9.16 -16.93
C GLY A 144 -13.56 9.15 -17.09
N MET A 145 -14.16 8.06 -17.57
CA MET A 145 -15.62 7.90 -17.66
C MET A 145 -16.24 7.30 -16.39
N GLU A 146 -15.43 6.68 -15.54
CA GLU A 146 -15.88 6.02 -14.33
C GLU A 146 -15.92 7.01 -13.16
N THR A 147 -16.96 6.91 -12.32
CA THR A 147 -17.19 7.89 -11.25
C THR A 147 -17.25 7.29 -9.85
N GLU A 148 -17.40 5.97 -9.78
CA GLU A 148 -17.49 5.22 -8.52
C GLU A 148 -16.23 4.38 -8.34
N LEU A 149 -15.79 4.24 -7.09
CA LEU A 149 -14.57 3.49 -6.76
C LEU A 149 -14.63 2.04 -7.26
N ALA A 150 -15.78 1.38 -7.11
CA ALA A 150 -15.95 -0.02 -7.53
C ALA A 150 -15.84 -0.18 -9.05
N SER A 151 -16.43 0.73 -9.83
CA SER A 151 -16.37 0.68 -11.29
C SER A 151 -14.98 1.05 -11.80
N LEU A 152 -14.35 2.07 -11.21
CA LEU A 152 -12.95 2.43 -11.42
C LEU A 152 -12.01 1.25 -11.17
N ALA A 153 -12.10 0.59 -10.01
CA ALA A 153 -11.24 -0.53 -9.67
C ALA A 153 -11.38 -1.70 -10.67
N LYS A 154 -12.63 -2.04 -11.04
CA LYS A 154 -12.92 -3.08 -12.03
C LYS A 154 -12.37 -2.74 -13.41
N ALA A 155 -12.54 -1.49 -13.86
CA ALA A 155 -12.02 -1.02 -15.13
C ALA A 155 -10.48 -1.03 -15.11
N GLY A 156 -9.85 -0.53 -14.04
CA GLY A 156 -8.40 -0.49 -13.86
C GLY A 156 -7.77 -1.87 -14.00
N ALA A 157 -8.26 -2.86 -13.26
CA ALA A 157 -7.76 -4.23 -13.35
C ALA A 157 -7.85 -4.81 -14.78
N ARG A 158 -8.99 -4.62 -15.46
CA ARG A 158 -9.20 -5.13 -16.83
C ARG A 158 -8.29 -4.44 -17.85
N LEU A 159 -8.16 -3.12 -17.75
CA LEU A 159 -7.39 -2.30 -18.67
C LEU A 159 -5.89 -2.58 -18.56
N VAL A 160 -5.35 -2.63 -17.35
CA VAL A 160 -3.95 -2.97 -17.09
C VAL A 160 -3.64 -4.39 -17.54
N ARG A 161 -4.53 -5.36 -17.27
CA ARG A 161 -4.38 -6.73 -17.79
C ARG A 161 -4.28 -6.76 -19.31
N THR A 162 -5.14 -6.01 -20.00
CA THR A 162 -5.16 -5.94 -21.47
C THR A 162 -3.89 -5.28 -22.01
N MET A 163 -3.39 -4.24 -21.35
CA MET A 163 -2.19 -3.53 -21.74
C MET A 163 -0.92 -4.39 -21.59
N LEU A 164 -0.78 -5.05 -20.44
CA LEU A 164 0.47 -5.70 -20.05
C LEU A 164 0.51 -7.21 -20.32
N GLY A 165 -0.66 -7.84 -20.46
CA GLY A 165 -0.77 -9.26 -20.76
C GLY A 165 -0.46 -10.20 -19.59
N TYR A 166 -0.52 -9.72 -18.34
CA TYR A 166 -0.43 -10.57 -17.16
C TYR A 166 -1.65 -11.51 -17.06
N ASP A 167 -1.49 -12.67 -16.43
CA ASP A 167 -2.62 -13.60 -16.29
C ASP A 167 -3.66 -13.05 -15.32
N ARG A 168 -3.20 -12.40 -14.23
CA ARG A 168 -4.02 -11.82 -13.19
C ARG A 168 -3.58 -10.39 -12.90
N VAL A 169 -4.54 -9.48 -12.79
CA VAL A 169 -4.35 -8.12 -12.28
C VAL A 169 -5.40 -7.85 -11.21
N MET A 170 -4.98 -7.28 -10.10
CA MET A 170 -5.79 -7.00 -8.92
C MET A 170 -5.65 -5.55 -8.53
N ILE A 171 -6.74 -4.96 -8.04
CA ILE A 171 -6.68 -3.74 -7.24
C ILE A 171 -6.72 -4.17 -5.78
N TYR A 172 -5.61 -3.98 -5.10
CA TYR A 172 -5.38 -4.32 -3.71
C TYR A 172 -5.44 -3.05 -2.88
N GLN A 173 -6.38 -2.96 -1.95
CA GLN A 173 -6.55 -1.80 -1.07
C GLN A 173 -5.99 -2.11 0.31
N PHE A 174 -5.20 -1.19 0.87
CA PHE A 174 -4.79 -1.27 2.27
C PHE A 174 -5.94 -0.84 3.20
N LEU A 175 -6.11 -1.57 4.29
CA LEU A 175 -7.08 -1.31 5.34
C LEU A 175 -6.42 -0.59 6.52
N HIS A 176 -7.24 -0.03 7.41
CA HIS A 176 -6.79 0.74 8.58
C HIS A 176 -5.82 -0.03 9.51
N ASN A 177 -5.94 -1.35 9.59
CA ASN A 177 -5.07 -2.22 10.40
C ASN A 177 -3.80 -2.66 9.66
N GLY A 178 -3.54 -2.11 8.47
CA GLY A 178 -2.40 -2.47 7.62
C GLY A 178 -2.59 -3.76 6.83
N ALA A 179 -3.62 -4.57 7.09
CA ALA A 179 -3.99 -5.65 6.17
C ALA A 179 -4.40 -5.08 4.82
N GLY A 180 -4.58 -5.92 3.81
CA GLY A 180 -5.18 -5.45 2.58
C GLY A 180 -6.11 -6.45 1.95
N ARG A 181 -6.94 -5.94 1.06
CA ARG A 181 -8.08 -6.64 0.48
C ARG A 181 -8.11 -6.42 -1.02
N VAL A 182 -8.39 -7.48 -1.78
CA VAL A 182 -8.59 -7.37 -3.22
C VAL A 182 -10.01 -6.87 -3.49
N ILE A 183 -10.13 -5.63 -3.97
CA ILE A 183 -11.41 -4.98 -4.25
C ILE A 183 -11.84 -5.07 -5.72
N ALA A 184 -10.93 -5.45 -6.61
CA ALA A 184 -11.22 -5.78 -8.00
C ALA A 184 -10.18 -6.76 -8.55
N GLU A 185 -10.61 -7.62 -9.47
CA GLU A 185 -9.75 -8.61 -10.10
C GLU A 185 -10.13 -8.79 -11.58
N ALA A 186 -9.11 -8.89 -12.43
CA ALA A 186 -9.21 -9.39 -13.79
C ALA A 186 -8.21 -10.54 -13.96
N LYS A 187 -8.67 -11.73 -14.34
CA LYS A 187 -7.82 -12.91 -14.46
C LYS A 187 -8.14 -13.77 -15.67
N ARG A 188 -7.17 -14.62 -16.08
CA ARG A 188 -7.37 -15.70 -17.03
C ARG A 188 -8.39 -16.72 -16.49
N ALA A 189 -9.11 -17.37 -17.39
CA ALA A 189 -9.93 -18.53 -17.05
C ALA A 189 -9.05 -19.63 -16.42
N GLY A 190 -9.58 -20.36 -15.44
CA GLY A 190 -8.89 -21.47 -14.76
C GLY A 190 -8.08 -21.09 -13.51
N LEU A 191 -7.72 -19.82 -13.30
CA LEU A 191 -7.07 -19.40 -12.05
C LEU A 191 -8.09 -19.29 -10.90
N GLN A 192 -7.72 -19.72 -9.68
CA GLN A 192 -8.52 -19.45 -8.47
C GLN A 192 -8.66 -17.94 -8.26
N SER A 193 -9.83 -17.46 -7.84
CA SER A 193 -10.05 -16.01 -7.63
C SER A 193 -9.50 -15.57 -6.27
N PHE A 194 -8.85 -14.40 -6.25
CA PHE A 194 -8.52 -13.70 -5.01
C PHE A 194 -9.47 -12.52 -4.72
N MET A 195 -10.51 -12.34 -5.54
CA MET A 195 -11.50 -11.29 -5.34
C MET A 195 -12.12 -11.36 -3.94
N GLY A 196 -12.08 -10.25 -3.20
CA GLY A 196 -12.61 -10.15 -1.84
C GLY A 196 -11.72 -10.73 -0.74
N GLN A 197 -10.63 -11.44 -1.08
CA GLN A 197 -9.75 -12.04 -0.08
C GLN A 197 -8.90 -10.99 0.63
N HIS A 198 -8.60 -11.29 1.89
CA HIS A 198 -7.74 -10.51 2.79
C HIS A 198 -6.34 -11.12 2.86
N PHE A 199 -5.36 -10.23 3.03
CA PHE A 199 -3.96 -10.55 3.16
C PHE A 199 -3.42 -9.82 4.40
N PRO A 200 -2.68 -10.50 5.29
CA PRO A 200 -2.22 -9.91 6.53
C PRO A 200 -1.22 -8.79 6.27
N ALA A 201 -1.13 -7.84 7.20
CA ALA A 201 -0.22 -6.69 7.09
C ALA A 201 1.24 -7.10 6.89
N SER A 202 1.61 -8.29 7.38
CA SER A 202 2.95 -8.82 7.27
C SER A 202 3.38 -9.26 5.87
N ASP A 203 2.44 -9.44 4.93
CA ASP A 203 2.76 -9.81 3.54
C ASP A 203 3.48 -8.66 2.81
N ILE A 204 3.19 -7.42 3.22
CA ILE A 204 3.84 -6.20 2.72
C ILE A 204 4.31 -5.40 3.95
N PRO A 205 5.53 -5.63 4.45
CA PRO A 205 6.00 -5.00 5.68
C PRO A 205 6.23 -3.49 5.50
N VAL A 206 6.35 -2.75 6.62
CA VAL A 206 6.32 -1.27 6.63
C VAL A 206 7.40 -0.64 5.75
N GLN A 207 8.62 -1.18 5.77
CA GLN A 207 9.72 -0.71 4.92
C GLN A 207 9.46 -0.93 3.42
N ALA A 208 8.74 -1.98 3.04
CA ALA A 208 8.32 -2.20 1.66
C ALA A 208 7.26 -1.18 1.23
N ARG A 209 6.32 -0.85 2.11
CA ARG A 209 5.30 0.20 1.85
C ARG A 209 5.94 1.56 1.66
N ARG A 210 6.90 1.92 2.52
CA ARG A 210 7.68 3.15 2.37
C ARG A 210 8.40 3.19 1.03
N LEU A 211 8.98 2.07 0.60
CA LEU A 211 9.65 2.01 -0.70
C LEU A 211 8.67 2.17 -1.87
N TYR A 212 7.45 1.64 -1.75
CA TYR A 212 6.39 1.82 -2.75
C TYR A 212 5.81 3.24 -2.81
N GLN A 213 5.98 4.04 -1.76
CA GLN A 213 5.69 5.48 -1.80
C GLN A 213 6.74 6.25 -2.61
N LEU A 214 8.02 5.84 -2.52
CA LEU A 214 9.13 6.47 -3.24
C LEU A 214 9.19 6.03 -4.71
N ASN A 215 9.06 4.73 -4.96
CA ASN A 215 9.13 4.14 -6.28
C ASN A 215 7.79 3.49 -6.62
N ALA A 216 7.02 4.18 -7.46
CA ALA A 216 5.63 3.84 -7.76
C ALA A 216 5.48 2.58 -8.63
N ILE A 217 6.56 2.05 -9.22
CA ILE A 217 6.51 0.84 -10.03
C ILE A 217 7.64 -0.12 -9.68
N ARG A 218 7.30 -1.41 -9.59
CA ARG A 218 8.29 -2.48 -9.40
C ARG A 218 7.92 -3.69 -10.23
N MET A 219 8.89 -4.28 -10.91
CA MET A 219 8.75 -5.52 -11.66
C MET A 219 9.70 -6.59 -11.12
N ILE A 220 9.22 -7.83 -11.07
CA ILE A 220 10.01 -9.05 -10.87
C ILE A 220 9.79 -9.88 -12.13
N GLY A 221 10.86 -10.03 -12.91
CA GLY A 221 10.81 -10.76 -14.17
C GLY A 221 10.63 -12.26 -14.01
N ASP A 222 11.27 -12.82 -12.99
CA ASP A 222 11.24 -14.25 -12.66
C ASP A 222 11.45 -14.42 -11.15
N SER A 223 10.48 -14.92 -10.38
CA SER A 223 10.62 -15.14 -8.94
C SER A 223 11.71 -16.16 -8.59
N SER A 224 12.21 -16.93 -9.56
CA SER A 224 13.29 -17.91 -9.41
C SER A 224 14.67 -17.43 -9.91
N TYR A 225 14.83 -16.14 -10.23
CA TYR A 225 16.11 -15.62 -10.73
C TYR A 225 17.27 -15.81 -9.74
N THR A 226 18.48 -15.95 -10.27
CA THR A 226 19.72 -15.87 -9.46
C THR A 226 20.20 -14.41 -9.42
N PRO A 227 20.32 -13.78 -8.24
CA PRO A 227 20.75 -12.39 -8.14
C PRO A 227 22.15 -12.16 -8.71
N VAL A 228 22.32 -11.09 -9.49
CA VAL A 228 23.63 -10.70 -10.05
C VAL A 228 24.28 -9.67 -9.13
N PRO A 229 25.44 -9.95 -8.51
CA PRO A 229 26.07 -9.03 -7.57
C PRO A 229 26.68 -7.82 -8.28
N LEU A 230 26.76 -6.70 -7.55
CA LEU A 230 27.57 -5.54 -7.94
C LEU A 230 29.05 -5.77 -7.54
N LEU A 231 29.95 -5.44 -8.47
CA LEU A 231 31.40 -5.59 -8.35
C LEU A 231 32.09 -4.22 -8.41
N PRO A 232 33.17 -3.99 -7.64
CA PRO A 232 33.68 -4.87 -6.58
C PRO A 232 32.69 -4.97 -5.42
N ALA A 233 32.82 -6.02 -4.60
CA ALA A 233 32.02 -6.14 -3.38
C ALA A 233 32.22 -4.90 -2.49
N ILE A 234 31.14 -4.40 -1.89
CA ILE A 234 31.16 -3.21 -1.03
C ILE A 234 32.10 -3.48 0.16
N ALA A 235 33.10 -2.61 0.34
CA ALA A 235 34.12 -2.80 1.36
C ALA A 235 33.53 -2.60 2.77
N ALA A 236 34.14 -3.23 3.78
CA ALA A 236 33.73 -3.04 5.17
C ALA A 236 33.88 -1.56 5.58
N GLY A 237 32.77 -0.94 6.00
CA GLY A 237 32.72 0.49 6.37
C GLY A 237 32.39 1.45 5.21
N GLU A 238 32.32 0.96 3.97
CA GLU A 238 31.83 1.75 2.83
C GLU A 238 30.30 1.84 2.89
N GLN A 239 29.74 2.99 2.52
CA GLN A 239 28.29 3.15 2.50
C GLN A 239 27.67 2.24 1.42
N PRO A 240 26.66 1.43 1.76
CA PRO A 240 25.94 0.62 0.79
C PRO A 240 25.31 1.45 -0.33
N ILE A 241 25.16 0.85 -1.51
CA ILE A 241 24.46 1.49 -2.63
C ILE A 241 22.96 1.45 -2.34
N ASP A 242 22.38 2.61 -2.09
CA ASP A 242 20.93 2.72 -1.94
C ASP A 242 20.27 2.65 -3.32
N MET A 243 19.54 1.57 -3.54
CA MET A 243 18.92 1.22 -4.81
C MET A 243 17.40 1.47 -4.77
N SER A 244 16.92 2.38 -3.92
CA SER A 244 15.48 2.61 -3.70
C SER A 244 14.70 2.88 -5.01
N PHE A 245 15.31 3.63 -5.94
CA PHE A 245 14.71 4.00 -7.22
C PHE A 245 15.11 3.08 -8.39
N ALA A 246 16.01 2.11 -8.15
CA ALA A 246 16.47 1.22 -9.19
C ALA A 246 15.40 0.17 -9.55
N GLN A 247 15.06 0.06 -10.84
CA GLN A 247 14.08 -0.91 -11.34
C GLN A 247 14.63 -2.33 -11.37
N LEU A 248 15.94 -2.50 -11.61
CA LEU A 248 16.62 -3.80 -11.64
C LEU A 248 16.99 -4.31 -10.25
N ARG A 249 16.73 -3.54 -9.17
CA ARG A 249 17.09 -3.93 -7.79
C ARG A 249 16.59 -5.35 -7.48
N SER A 250 17.48 -6.18 -6.93
CA SER A 250 17.11 -7.51 -6.43
C SER A 250 16.10 -7.38 -5.28
N VAL A 251 15.11 -8.25 -5.26
CA VAL A 251 14.07 -8.29 -4.23
C VAL A 251 14.45 -9.25 -3.10
N SER A 252 13.76 -9.13 -1.95
CA SER A 252 13.97 -10.04 -0.82
C SER A 252 13.72 -11.48 -1.25
N PRO A 253 14.64 -12.42 -0.95
CA PRO A 253 14.45 -13.85 -1.25
C PRO A 253 13.19 -14.44 -0.59
N ILE A 254 12.77 -13.90 0.56
CA ILE A 254 11.53 -14.32 1.24
C ILE A 254 10.32 -13.98 0.37
N HIS A 255 10.33 -12.82 -0.30
CA HIS A 255 9.26 -12.44 -1.20
C HIS A 255 9.27 -13.26 -2.50
N CYS A 256 10.45 -13.63 -3.02
CA CYS A 256 10.55 -14.58 -4.12
C CYS A 256 9.93 -15.94 -3.77
N GLU A 257 10.26 -16.48 -2.59
CA GLU A 257 9.67 -17.72 -2.07
C GLU A 257 8.15 -17.60 -1.90
N TYR A 258 7.66 -16.43 -1.45
CA TYR A 258 6.21 -16.15 -1.32
C TYR A 258 5.50 -16.24 -2.66
N LEU A 259 6.08 -15.65 -3.70
CA LEU A 259 5.52 -15.71 -5.06
C LEU A 259 5.55 -17.13 -5.61
N GLN A 260 6.65 -17.87 -5.40
CA GLN A 260 6.77 -19.27 -5.82
C GLN A 260 5.73 -20.16 -5.13
N ASN A 261 5.50 -20.00 -3.82
CA ASN A 261 4.46 -20.73 -3.09
C ASN A 261 3.05 -20.42 -3.63
N MET A 262 2.84 -19.23 -4.21
CA MET A 262 1.59 -18.84 -4.87
C MET A 262 1.50 -19.33 -6.33
N GLY A 263 2.54 -19.97 -6.87
CA GLY A 263 2.63 -20.34 -8.29
C GLY A 263 2.82 -19.15 -9.22
N VAL A 264 3.38 -18.05 -8.72
CA VAL A 264 3.64 -16.81 -9.46
C VAL A 264 5.11 -16.74 -9.84
N HIS A 265 5.38 -16.72 -11.14
CA HIS A 265 6.73 -16.64 -11.68
C HIS A 265 7.12 -15.22 -12.09
N ALA A 266 6.18 -14.37 -12.48
CA ALA A 266 6.48 -12.94 -12.69
C ALA A 266 5.45 -12.07 -11.98
N SER A 267 5.92 -10.95 -11.43
CA SER A 267 5.09 -10.01 -10.68
C SER A 267 5.39 -8.58 -11.09
N MET A 268 4.38 -7.72 -11.11
CA MET A 268 4.57 -6.28 -11.21
C MET A 268 3.56 -5.56 -10.34
N SER A 269 3.98 -4.53 -9.64
CA SER A 269 3.12 -3.72 -8.79
C SER A 269 3.24 -2.25 -9.16
N ILE A 270 2.11 -1.56 -9.20
CA ILE A 270 2.03 -0.10 -9.37
C ILE A 270 1.34 0.48 -8.13
N SER A 271 1.96 1.46 -7.51
CA SER A 271 1.43 2.11 -6.31
C SER A 271 0.21 2.97 -6.64
N ILE A 272 -0.78 2.91 -5.75
CA ILE A 272 -1.94 3.82 -5.76
C ILE A 272 -1.74 4.78 -4.60
N LEU A 273 -1.48 6.05 -4.90
CA LEU A 273 -1.16 7.08 -3.91
C LEU A 273 -2.32 8.07 -3.76
N VAL A 274 -2.86 8.22 -2.55
CA VAL A 274 -3.91 9.21 -2.26
C VAL A 274 -3.36 10.15 -1.20
N ASP A 275 -3.33 11.44 -1.52
CA ASP A 275 -2.83 12.51 -0.64
C ASP A 275 -1.40 12.24 -0.09
N GLY A 276 -0.54 11.62 -0.93
CA GLY A 276 0.84 11.27 -0.58
C GLY A 276 1.01 9.93 0.15
N GLU A 277 -0.09 9.31 0.57
CA GLU A 277 -0.08 8.04 1.31
C GLU A 277 -0.36 6.85 0.40
N LEU A 278 0.17 5.68 0.80
CA LEU A 278 0.00 4.44 0.05
C LEU A 278 -1.39 3.86 0.31
N TRP A 279 -2.33 4.17 -0.57
CA TRP A 279 -3.72 3.72 -0.49
C TRP A 279 -3.87 2.25 -0.90
N GLY A 280 -3.11 1.81 -1.89
CA GLY A 280 -3.22 0.46 -2.44
C GLY A 280 -2.19 0.17 -3.52
N LEU A 281 -2.36 -0.97 -4.19
CA LEU A 281 -1.52 -1.43 -5.28
C LEU A 281 -2.38 -1.96 -6.43
N ILE A 282 -1.96 -1.67 -7.66
CA ILE A 282 -2.32 -2.48 -8.82
C ILE A 282 -1.30 -3.62 -8.89
N SER A 283 -1.71 -4.84 -8.53
CA SER A 283 -0.83 -6.01 -8.47
C SER A 283 -1.07 -6.95 -9.65
N CYS A 284 -0.02 -7.29 -10.38
CA CYS A 284 -0.03 -8.09 -11.60
C CYS A 284 0.76 -9.38 -11.37
N HIS A 285 0.16 -10.56 -11.63
CA HIS A 285 0.80 -11.87 -11.48
C HIS A 285 0.75 -12.66 -12.79
N HIS A 286 1.84 -13.35 -13.12
CA HIS A 286 1.97 -14.26 -14.27
C HIS A 286 2.47 -15.62 -13.82
N ASP A 287 2.00 -16.67 -14.50
CA ASP A 287 2.37 -18.07 -14.23
C ASP A 287 3.72 -18.48 -14.83
N SER A 288 4.35 -17.60 -15.62
CA SER A 288 5.63 -17.82 -16.28
C SER A 288 6.51 -16.57 -16.19
N PRO A 289 7.84 -16.69 -16.33
CA PRO A 289 8.74 -15.54 -16.39
C PRO A 289 8.33 -14.55 -17.47
N ARG A 290 8.35 -13.25 -17.14
CA ARG A 290 7.90 -12.19 -18.03
C ARG A 290 8.63 -10.88 -17.74
N ILE A 291 9.32 -10.39 -18.76
CA ILE A 291 9.90 -9.04 -18.77
C ILE A 291 8.96 -8.12 -19.53
N VAL A 292 8.48 -7.06 -18.87
CA VAL A 292 7.71 -6.00 -19.50
C VAL A 292 8.68 -4.95 -20.03
N PRO A 293 8.70 -4.63 -21.34
CA PRO A 293 9.58 -3.59 -21.89
C PRO A 293 9.43 -2.24 -21.18
N LEU A 294 10.53 -1.50 -21.05
CA LEU A 294 10.56 -0.20 -20.36
C LEU A 294 9.48 0.78 -20.84
N PRO A 295 9.23 0.97 -22.15
CA PRO A 295 8.20 1.91 -22.60
C PRO A 295 6.80 1.59 -22.05
N LEU A 296 6.46 0.29 -21.92
CA LEU A 296 5.18 -0.12 -21.34
C LEU A 296 5.14 0.10 -19.84
N ARG A 297 6.27 -0.04 -19.14
CA ARG A 297 6.34 0.25 -17.70
C ARG A 297 6.15 1.74 -17.43
N ILE A 298 6.75 2.61 -18.24
CA ILE A 298 6.53 4.07 -18.18
C ILE A 298 5.03 4.37 -18.39
N GLY A 299 4.42 3.79 -19.42
CA GLY A 299 2.99 3.96 -19.67
C GLY A 299 2.11 3.47 -18.52
N ALA A 300 2.47 2.34 -17.91
CA ALA A 300 1.76 1.77 -16.76
C ALA A 300 1.91 2.62 -15.50
N GLU A 301 3.09 3.19 -15.26
CA GLU A 301 3.35 4.14 -14.17
C GLU A 301 2.51 5.42 -14.33
N LEU A 302 2.52 6.03 -15.53
CA LEU A 302 1.68 7.19 -15.84
C LEU A 302 0.19 6.89 -15.66
N PHE A 303 -0.24 5.70 -16.08
CA PHE A 303 -1.59 5.23 -15.82
C PHE A 303 -1.88 5.09 -14.32
N GLY A 304 -0.95 4.53 -13.54
CA GLY A 304 -1.05 4.41 -12.08
C GLY A 304 -1.22 5.77 -11.39
N ASN A 305 -0.45 6.77 -11.81
CA ASN A 305 -0.56 8.14 -11.29
C ASN A 305 -1.94 8.75 -11.59
N TYR A 306 -2.43 8.61 -12.82
CA TYR A 306 -3.77 9.07 -13.19
C TYR A 306 -4.88 8.30 -12.46
N PHE A 307 -4.73 6.98 -12.34
CA PHE A 307 -5.67 6.13 -11.62
C PHE A 307 -5.77 6.53 -10.15
N SER A 308 -4.63 6.81 -9.52
CA SER A 308 -4.55 7.31 -8.14
C SER A 308 -5.32 8.61 -7.93
N LEU A 309 -5.17 9.56 -8.88
CA LEU A 309 -5.94 10.80 -8.87
C LEU A 309 -7.45 10.53 -8.97
N GLN A 310 -7.87 9.62 -9.84
CA GLN A 310 -9.29 9.27 -10.00
C GLN A 310 -9.87 8.55 -8.77
N VAL A 311 -9.07 7.72 -8.09
CA VAL A 311 -9.44 7.13 -6.80
C VAL A 311 -9.68 8.22 -5.76
N SER A 312 -8.76 9.19 -5.64
CA SER A 312 -8.90 10.35 -4.74
C SER A 312 -10.19 11.14 -5.03
N VAL A 313 -10.47 11.45 -6.31
CA VAL A 313 -11.71 12.13 -6.73
C VAL A 313 -12.96 11.33 -6.39
N ALA A 314 -12.98 10.03 -6.67
CA ALA A 314 -14.13 9.18 -6.38
C ALA A 314 -14.41 9.07 -4.88
N GLN A 315 -13.37 8.93 -4.05
CA GLN A 315 -13.50 8.91 -2.59
C GLN A 315 -14.05 10.24 -2.05
N ARG A 316 -13.51 11.37 -2.52
CA ARG A 316 -13.99 12.71 -2.13
C ARG A 316 -15.44 12.92 -2.53
N ARG A 317 -15.83 12.50 -3.73
CA ARG A 317 -17.24 12.56 -4.17
C ARG A 317 -18.14 11.70 -3.28
N ALA A 318 -17.77 10.46 -3.01
CA ALA A 318 -18.53 9.57 -2.13
C ALA A 318 -18.70 10.18 -0.73
N HIS A 319 -17.64 10.80 -0.20
CA HIS A 319 -17.66 11.50 1.08
C HIS A 319 -18.59 12.72 1.08
N ILE A 320 -18.55 13.56 0.04
CA ILE A 320 -19.45 14.72 -0.09
C ILE A 320 -20.91 14.28 -0.14
N VAL A 321 -21.22 13.24 -0.92
CA VAL A 321 -22.58 12.69 -1.02
C VAL A 321 -23.05 12.15 0.32
N ALA A 322 -22.21 11.35 1.00
CA ALA A 322 -22.53 10.79 2.32
C ALA A 322 -22.74 11.89 3.38
N SER A 323 -21.86 12.91 3.40
CA SER A 323 -21.95 14.04 4.33
C SER A 323 -23.20 14.88 4.08
N GLY A 324 -23.55 15.13 2.82
CA GLY A 324 -24.76 15.86 2.44
C GLY A 324 -26.03 15.15 2.91
N LEU A 325 -26.10 13.84 2.69
CA LEU A 325 -27.22 13.01 3.14
C LEU A 325 -27.32 12.97 4.68
N ALA A 326 -26.18 12.84 5.37
CA ALA A 326 -26.14 12.87 6.83
C ALA A 326 -26.63 14.21 7.39
N ARG A 327 -26.21 15.33 6.79
CA ARG A 327 -26.64 16.68 7.19
C ARG A 327 -28.13 16.91 6.95
N GLU A 328 -28.67 16.49 5.80
CA GLU A 328 -30.11 16.61 5.51
C GLU A 328 -30.95 15.85 6.54
N ARG A 329 -30.52 14.64 6.93
CA ARG A 329 -31.20 13.87 7.97
C ARG A 329 -31.11 14.54 9.35
N LEU A 330 -29.94 15.11 9.70
CA LEU A 330 -29.77 15.86 10.95
C LEU A 330 -30.65 17.12 10.99
N ASP A 331 -30.68 17.92 9.93
CA ASP A 331 -31.50 19.13 9.85
C ASP A 331 -33.00 18.80 9.99
N ARG A 332 -33.44 17.65 9.43
CA ARG A 332 -34.82 17.17 9.57
C ARG A 332 -35.16 16.81 11.01
N MET A 333 -34.22 16.23 11.76
CA MET A 333 -34.42 15.92 13.18
C MET A 333 -34.46 17.20 14.03
N LEU A 334 -33.50 18.10 13.84
CA LEU A 334 -33.40 19.33 14.62
C LEU A 334 -34.59 20.27 14.39
N SER A 335 -35.17 20.29 13.18
CA SER A 335 -36.37 21.07 12.89
C SER A 335 -37.65 20.54 13.57
N GLY A 336 -37.61 19.31 14.10
CA GLY A 336 -38.69 18.73 14.92
C GLY A 336 -38.63 19.10 16.40
N LEU A 337 -37.52 19.68 16.88
CA LEU A 337 -37.35 20.06 18.29
C LEU A 337 -38.03 21.43 18.57
N SER A 338 -38.91 21.47 19.57
CA SER A 338 -39.57 22.70 20.02
C SER A 338 -38.56 23.67 20.68
N VAL A 339 -38.76 24.97 20.51
CA VAL A 339 -37.89 26.03 21.08
C VAL A 339 -38.00 26.11 22.61
N ASP A 340 -39.08 25.55 23.18
CA ASP A 340 -39.41 25.66 24.61
C ASP A 340 -38.92 24.48 25.46
N ASP A 341 -38.46 23.38 24.86
CA ASP A 341 -37.95 22.21 25.59
C ASP A 341 -36.42 22.25 25.77
N SER A 342 -35.92 21.72 26.90
CA SER A 342 -34.49 21.45 27.07
C SER A 342 -34.00 20.59 25.90
N LEU A 343 -32.93 21.02 25.21
CA LEU A 343 -32.36 20.28 24.07
C LEU A 343 -32.06 18.81 24.41
N LEU A 344 -31.70 18.52 25.66
CA LEU A 344 -31.47 17.15 26.13
C LEU A 344 -32.75 16.34 26.26
N ASP A 345 -33.85 16.94 26.71
CA ASP A 345 -35.15 16.27 26.81
C ASP A 345 -35.74 16.04 25.40
N GLY A 346 -35.60 17.04 24.51
CA GLY A 346 -35.96 16.87 23.10
C GLY A 346 -35.16 15.74 22.42
N LEU A 347 -33.85 15.62 22.70
CA LEU A 347 -33.04 14.50 22.22
C LEU A 347 -33.50 13.15 22.80
N ARG A 348 -33.88 13.08 24.08
CA ARG A 348 -34.41 11.85 24.70
C ARG A 348 -35.68 11.38 23.99
N ASP A 349 -36.59 12.30 23.68
CA ASP A 349 -37.87 12.00 23.06
C ASP A 349 -37.75 11.55 21.59
N HIS A 350 -36.62 11.85 20.94
CA HIS A 350 -36.39 11.57 19.53
C HIS A 350 -35.30 10.50 19.29
N LEU A 351 -34.87 9.76 20.32
CA LEU A 351 -33.83 8.72 20.20
C LEU A 351 -34.13 7.67 19.13
N ASP A 352 -35.39 7.28 18.95
CA ASP A 352 -35.79 6.30 17.92
C ASP A 352 -35.38 6.75 16.51
N GLN A 353 -35.37 8.06 16.23
CA GLN A 353 -35.02 8.59 14.92
C GLN A 353 -33.50 8.49 14.66
N PHE A 354 -32.67 8.50 15.71
CA PHE A 354 -31.22 8.38 15.59
C PHE A 354 -30.78 7.01 15.05
N VAL A 355 -31.57 5.97 15.30
CA VAL A 355 -31.32 4.62 14.76
C VAL A 355 -31.47 4.58 13.23
N GLU A 356 -32.28 5.45 12.64
CA GLU A 356 -32.39 5.56 11.17
C GLU A 356 -31.28 6.44 10.56
N LEU A 357 -30.72 7.37 11.34
CA LEU A 357 -29.66 8.28 10.90
C LEU A 357 -28.30 7.59 10.85
N PHE A 358 -27.95 6.93 11.94
CA PHE A 358 -26.74 6.13 12.06
C PHE A 358 -27.15 4.70 11.69
N ASP A 359 -26.57 4.09 10.66
CA ASP A 359 -26.76 2.65 10.37
C ASP A 359 -26.23 1.81 11.55
N CYS A 360 -27.06 1.70 12.58
CA CYS A 360 -26.78 1.18 13.91
C CYS A 360 -27.99 0.41 14.41
N ASP A 361 -27.77 -0.39 15.45
CA ASP A 361 -28.81 -1.27 16.00
C ASP A 361 -29.49 -0.64 17.22
N GLY A 362 -28.89 0.39 17.79
CA GLY A 362 -29.48 1.19 18.85
C GLY A 362 -28.64 2.40 19.24
N VAL A 363 -29.21 3.20 20.13
CA VAL A 363 -28.67 4.46 20.61
C VAL A 363 -29.02 4.64 22.08
N GLY A 364 -28.20 5.35 22.82
CA GLY A 364 -28.53 5.78 24.16
C GLY A 364 -27.90 7.11 24.52
N LEU A 365 -28.56 7.80 25.43
CA LEU A 365 -28.18 9.10 25.93
C LEU A 365 -27.99 9.00 27.43
N TRP A 366 -26.75 9.26 27.86
CA TRP A 366 -26.46 9.56 29.25
C TRP A 366 -26.33 11.07 29.38
N ALA A 367 -27.22 11.70 30.14
CA ALA A 367 -27.12 13.12 30.46
C ALA A 367 -27.80 13.39 31.80
N GLU A 368 -27.27 14.33 32.59
CA GLU A 368 -27.86 14.72 33.89
C GLU A 368 -28.13 13.51 34.81
N ASP A 369 -27.21 12.53 34.82
CA ASP A 369 -27.32 11.25 35.55
C ASP A 369 -28.58 10.43 35.22
N ARG A 370 -29.19 10.66 34.06
CA ARG A 370 -30.32 9.88 33.52
C ARG A 370 -29.88 9.12 32.27
N TRP A 371 -30.23 7.84 32.23
CA TRP A 371 -30.08 6.99 31.05
C TRP A 371 -31.39 6.92 30.27
N ALA A 372 -31.32 7.13 28.96
CA ALA A 372 -32.41 6.87 28.03
C ALA A 372 -31.84 6.12 26.83
N ALA A 373 -32.56 5.14 26.30
CA ALA A 373 -32.07 4.34 25.20
C ALA A 373 -33.20 3.90 24.26
N SER A 374 -32.83 3.66 23.00
CA SER A 374 -33.70 3.12 21.97
C SER A 374 -32.98 2.03 21.17
N GLY A 375 -33.73 1.00 20.77
CA GLY A 375 -33.20 -0.16 20.06
C GLY A 375 -32.28 -1.02 20.94
N LEU A 376 -31.16 -1.46 20.38
CA LEU A 376 -30.12 -2.21 21.06
C LEU A 376 -29.32 -1.30 22.01
N ALA A 377 -29.39 -1.58 23.31
CA ALA A 377 -28.63 -0.84 24.31
C ALA A 377 -28.13 -1.74 25.46
N PRO A 378 -27.04 -1.34 26.14
CA PRO A 378 -26.65 -1.91 27.42
C PRO A 378 -27.73 -1.68 28.49
N SER A 379 -27.71 -2.49 29.55
CA SER A 379 -28.47 -2.21 30.77
C SER A 379 -27.96 -0.96 31.49
N ASP A 380 -28.76 -0.38 32.38
CA ASP A 380 -28.42 0.85 33.11
C ASP A 380 -27.07 0.74 33.85
N ASP A 381 -26.79 -0.42 34.48
CA ASP A 381 -25.53 -0.68 35.18
C ASP A 381 -24.34 -0.78 34.20
N GLU A 382 -24.52 -1.48 33.07
CA GLU A 382 -23.50 -1.59 32.02
C GLU A 382 -23.22 -0.23 31.36
N ALA A 383 -24.27 0.57 31.12
CA ALA A 383 -24.16 1.91 30.56
C ALA A 383 -23.40 2.84 31.52
N LEU A 384 -23.69 2.77 32.83
CA LEU A 384 -22.95 3.53 33.84
C LEU A 384 -21.47 3.13 33.89
N GLN A 385 -21.15 1.83 33.83
CA GLN A 385 -19.75 1.37 33.77
C GLN A 385 -19.03 1.91 32.53
N LEU A 386 -19.67 1.84 31.37
CA LEU A 386 -19.11 2.37 30.13
C LEU A 386 -18.91 3.89 30.20
N VAL A 387 -19.89 4.64 30.72
CA VAL A 387 -19.79 6.10 30.87
C VAL A 387 -18.69 6.49 31.86
N ARG A 388 -18.48 5.74 32.95
CA ARG A 388 -17.37 5.97 33.90
C ARG A 388 -16.01 5.69 33.26
N TYR A 389 -15.93 4.63 32.47
CA TYR A 389 -14.75 4.30 31.67
C TYR A 389 -14.43 5.44 30.69
N LEU A 390 -15.41 5.91 29.92
CA LEU A 390 -15.28 7.06 29.00
C LEU A 390 -14.96 8.35 29.74
N ALA A 391 -15.48 8.50 30.96
CA ALA A 391 -15.19 9.61 31.85
C ALA A 391 -13.81 9.51 32.53
N GLY A 392 -13.00 8.49 32.26
CA GLY A 392 -11.65 8.34 32.81
C GLY A 392 -11.61 8.30 34.34
N GLU A 393 -12.68 7.79 34.96
CA GLU A 393 -12.79 7.68 36.43
C GLU A 393 -12.11 6.41 36.97
N GLU A 394 -11.68 5.52 36.08
CA GLU A 394 -10.97 4.27 36.38
C GLU A 394 -9.49 4.37 35.96
N GLN A 395 -8.58 3.84 36.80
CA GLN A 395 -7.13 4.12 36.80
C GLN A 395 -6.31 3.57 35.60
N GLU A 396 -6.94 3.03 34.54
CA GLU A 396 -6.23 2.38 33.42
C GLU A 396 -6.75 2.75 32.01
N HIS A 397 -6.98 4.02 31.66
CA HIS A 397 -6.86 4.48 30.26
C HIS A 397 -6.68 6.03 30.17
N PRO A 398 -6.01 6.58 29.12
CA PRO A 398 -5.51 7.93 29.09
C PRO A 398 -6.56 8.90 28.55
N ARG A 399 -7.13 9.72 29.43
CA ARG A 399 -7.57 11.06 29.08
C ARG A 399 -6.32 11.93 28.88
N THR A 400 -5.74 11.94 27.69
CA THR A 400 -4.92 13.09 27.27
C THR A 400 -5.86 14.28 27.05
N GLU A 401 -5.48 15.47 27.51
CA GLU A 401 -6.33 16.67 27.57
C GLU A 401 -6.98 17.06 26.22
N ALA A 402 -6.48 16.56 25.09
CA ALA A 402 -7.00 16.79 23.75
C ALA A 402 -8.36 16.11 23.44
N SER A 403 -8.82 15.15 24.25
CA SER A 403 -9.96 14.27 23.91
C SER A 403 -11.30 14.63 24.56
N ARG A 404 -11.42 15.71 25.36
CA ARG A 404 -12.70 16.02 26.05
C ARG A 404 -13.86 16.33 25.09
N ASN A 405 -13.55 16.77 23.87
CA ASN A 405 -14.53 17.11 22.84
C ASN A 405 -14.45 16.22 21.58
N ASN A 406 -13.61 15.17 21.58
CA ASN A 406 -13.41 14.34 20.39
C ASN A 406 -14.26 13.07 20.46
N LEU A 407 -14.79 12.68 19.29
CA LEU A 407 -15.48 11.43 19.07
C LEU A 407 -14.59 10.24 19.46
N TRP A 408 -15.14 9.25 20.15
CA TRP A 408 -14.47 7.98 20.41
C TRP A 408 -15.31 6.82 19.85
N HIS A 409 -14.68 5.79 19.26
CA HIS A 409 -15.41 4.62 18.80
C HIS A 409 -14.56 3.35 18.83
N THR A 410 -15.20 2.19 18.94
CA THR A 410 -14.60 0.87 18.79
C THR A 410 -15.62 -0.10 18.17
N SER A 411 -15.14 -1.04 17.35
CA SER A 411 -15.94 -2.19 16.87
C SER A 411 -15.78 -3.44 17.74
N ASP A 412 -14.88 -3.40 18.73
CA ASP A 412 -14.64 -4.45 19.72
C ASP A 412 -14.61 -3.82 21.11
N LEU A 413 -15.79 -3.71 21.71
CA LEU A 413 -15.99 -3.06 23.00
C LEU A 413 -15.31 -3.82 24.14
N THR A 414 -15.35 -5.16 24.09
CA THR A 414 -14.79 -6.02 25.13
C THR A 414 -13.27 -5.92 25.17
N SER A 415 -12.60 -5.99 24.01
CA SER A 415 -11.14 -5.86 23.93
C SER A 415 -10.67 -4.45 24.29
N ALA A 416 -11.39 -3.42 23.85
CA ALA A 416 -11.02 -2.02 24.07
C ALA A 416 -11.18 -1.57 25.53
N THR A 417 -12.20 -2.07 26.24
CA THR A 417 -12.54 -1.59 27.60
C THR A 417 -12.26 -2.61 28.69
N LYS A 418 -12.12 -3.89 28.34
CA LYS A 418 -12.07 -5.04 29.27
C LYS A 418 -13.29 -5.14 30.20
N LEU A 419 -14.37 -4.42 29.92
CA LEU A 419 -15.62 -4.48 30.67
C LEU A 419 -16.36 -5.80 30.36
N GLY A 420 -16.95 -6.40 31.39
CA GLY A 420 -17.80 -7.58 31.24
C GLY A 420 -19.20 -7.23 30.71
N GLY A 421 -19.91 -8.22 30.16
CA GLY A 421 -21.29 -8.03 29.65
C GLY A 421 -21.39 -7.57 28.18
N PHE A 422 -20.27 -7.13 27.60
CA PHE A 422 -20.18 -6.71 26.19
C PHE A 422 -19.64 -7.83 25.28
N GLY A 423 -19.94 -7.76 23.98
CA GLY A 423 -19.44 -8.67 22.94
C GLY A 423 -20.56 -9.42 22.21
N ALA A 424 -21.51 -10.03 22.91
CA ALA A 424 -22.58 -10.81 22.26
C ALA A 424 -23.78 -9.96 21.84
N ARG A 425 -24.29 -9.11 22.74
CA ARG A 425 -25.44 -8.24 22.47
C ARG A 425 -24.99 -6.90 21.88
N VAL A 426 -24.05 -6.23 22.54
CA VAL A 426 -23.44 -4.97 22.09
C VAL A 426 -21.96 -5.23 21.87
N ALA A 427 -21.52 -5.14 20.62
CA ALA A 427 -20.14 -5.43 20.22
C ALA A 427 -19.35 -4.16 19.90
N GLY A 428 -20.00 -3.17 19.30
CA GLY A 428 -19.38 -1.89 18.96
C GLY A 428 -20.11 -0.71 19.56
N VAL A 429 -19.37 0.36 19.83
CA VAL A 429 -19.91 1.63 20.31
C VAL A 429 -19.19 2.82 19.69
N MET A 430 -19.93 3.90 19.46
CA MET A 430 -19.43 5.23 19.16
C MET A 430 -19.97 6.20 20.21
N ALA A 431 -19.09 6.92 20.88
CA ALA A 431 -19.38 7.87 21.94
C ALA A 431 -19.13 9.31 21.46
N ILE A 432 -20.20 10.11 21.45
CA ILE A 432 -20.21 11.52 21.08
C ILE A 432 -20.41 12.34 22.37
N PRO A 433 -19.39 13.09 22.85
CA PRO A 433 -19.57 13.98 23.98
C PRO A 433 -20.51 15.14 23.60
N LEU A 434 -21.53 15.40 24.43
CA LEU A 434 -22.52 16.47 24.15
C LEU A 434 -22.15 17.80 24.79
N THR A 435 -21.39 17.76 25.88
CA THR A 435 -20.99 18.91 26.67
C THR A 435 -19.54 18.74 27.11
N SER A 436 -18.95 19.80 27.65
CA SER A 436 -17.63 19.73 28.29
C SER A 436 -17.69 19.14 29.71
N THR A 437 -18.90 18.91 30.24
CA THR A 437 -19.11 18.23 31.52
C THR A 437 -18.85 16.74 31.38
N PRO A 438 -18.18 16.13 32.37
CA PRO A 438 -17.94 14.69 32.35
C PRO A 438 -19.29 13.95 32.42
N ARG A 439 -19.40 12.85 31.66
CA ARG A 439 -20.51 11.89 31.60
C ARG A 439 -21.66 12.18 30.64
N ASP A 440 -21.75 13.37 30.04
CA ASP A 440 -22.82 13.61 29.05
C ASP A 440 -22.43 13.09 27.67
N TYR A 441 -23.00 11.94 27.29
CA TYR A 441 -22.67 11.23 26.05
C TYR A 441 -23.90 10.78 25.29
N LEU A 442 -23.88 10.99 23.97
CA LEU A 442 -24.69 10.22 23.02
C LEU A 442 -23.87 9.00 22.58
N LEU A 443 -24.39 7.82 22.86
CA LEU A 443 -23.77 6.53 22.59
C LEU A 443 -24.54 5.82 21.47
N ILE A 444 -23.85 5.40 20.43
CA ILE A 444 -24.42 4.68 19.29
C ILE A 444 -23.89 3.25 19.34
N PHE A 445 -24.78 2.26 19.32
CA PHE A 445 -24.43 0.86 19.51
C PHE A 445 -24.64 0.04 18.23
N ARG A 446 -23.76 -0.94 18.05
CA ARG A 446 -23.92 -2.00 17.06
C ARG A 446 -23.85 -3.36 17.72
N SER A 447 -24.71 -4.25 17.26
CA SER A 447 -24.72 -5.66 17.62
C SER A 447 -23.49 -6.38 17.08
N GLU A 448 -23.25 -7.58 17.60
CA GLU A 448 -22.30 -8.49 16.99
C GLU A 448 -22.74 -8.81 15.57
N GLU A 449 -21.87 -8.55 14.60
CA GLU A 449 -22.04 -9.09 13.26
C GLU A 449 -20.99 -10.16 13.07
N ALA A 450 -21.40 -11.42 13.21
CA ALA A 450 -20.56 -12.56 12.84
C ALA A 450 -20.29 -12.49 11.34
N HIS A 451 -19.13 -11.97 10.97
CA HIS A 451 -18.72 -11.83 9.58
C HIS A 451 -17.55 -12.76 9.31
N LYS A 452 -17.55 -13.31 8.09
CA LYS A 452 -16.51 -14.21 7.62
C LYS A 452 -15.45 -13.40 6.92
N ILE A 453 -14.25 -13.40 7.48
CA ILE A 453 -13.08 -12.89 6.77
C ILE A 453 -12.50 -14.04 5.96
N GLU A 454 -12.56 -13.92 4.65
CA GLU A 454 -11.88 -14.84 3.75
C GLU A 454 -10.43 -14.36 3.57
N TRP A 455 -9.48 -15.10 4.15
CA TRP A 455 -8.05 -14.88 4.01
C TRP A 455 -7.48 -15.72 2.87
N ALA A 456 -6.48 -15.17 2.19
CA ALA A 456 -5.72 -15.86 1.16
C ALA A 456 -4.67 -16.80 1.77
N GLY A 457 -5.11 -17.85 2.46
CA GLY A 457 -4.31 -18.70 3.34
C GLY A 457 -4.44 -18.30 4.81
N GLU A 458 -4.07 -19.20 5.72
CA GLU A 458 -4.13 -18.93 7.17
C GLU A 458 -3.18 -17.77 7.55
N PRO A 459 -3.64 -16.78 8.34
CA PRO A 459 -2.88 -15.55 8.65
C PRO A 459 -1.76 -15.77 9.68
N VAL A 460 -1.19 -16.98 9.77
CA VAL A 460 -0.13 -17.34 10.70
C VAL A 460 1.18 -17.59 9.96
N LYS A 461 2.27 -16.93 10.39
CA LYS A 461 3.61 -17.18 9.86
C LYS A 461 4.14 -18.52 10.37
N GLN A 462 4.65 -19.36 9.47
CA GLN A 462 5.32 -20.61 9.83
C GLN A 462 6.82 -20.36 10.06
N VAL A 463 7.33 -20.92 11.16
CA VAL A 463 8.75 -20.87 11.50
C VAL A 463 9.33 -22.25 11.22
N LEU A 464 10.25 -22.33 10.26
CA LEU A 464 10.98 -23.56 10.00
C LEU A 464 12.35 -23.47 10.67
N SER A 465 12.68 -24.46 11.50
CA SER A 465 14.01 -24.59 12.08
C SER A 465 14.93 -25.25 11.05
N THR A 466 15.89 -24.48 10.53
CA THR A 466 16.87 -24.96 9.55
C THR A 466 18.24 -25.15 10.22
N PRO A 467 19.18 -25.91 9.62
CA PRO A 467 20.54 -26.07 10.16
C PRO A 467 21.30 -24.75 10.37
N ASN A 468 20.88 -23.67 9.70
CA ASN A 468 21.46 -22.33 9.79
C ASN A 468 20.65 -21.39 10.71
N GLY A 469 19.76 -21.94 11.56
CA GLY A 469 18.89 -21.21 12.47
C GLY A 469 17.41 -21.24 12.06
N ASN A 470 16.55 -20.63 12.87
CA ASN A 470 15.15 -20.44 12.51
C ASN A 470 15.09 -19.54 11.26
N ARG A 471 14.26 -19.93 10.29
CA ARG A 471 13.98 -19.16 9.07
C ARG A 471 12.48 -18.97 8.98
N LEU A 472 12.07 -17.73 8.77
CA LEU A 472 10.70 -17.42 8.36
C LEU A 472 10.51 -17.87 6.92
N THR A 473 9.53 -18.72 6.70
CA THR A 473 9.03 -18.98 5.36
C THR A 473 7.68 -18.31 5.20
N PRO A 474 7.39 -17.77 4.01
CA PRO A 474 6.02 -17.38 3.70
C PRO A 474 5.10 -18.60 3.84
N ARG A 475 3.80 -18.35 4.03
CA ARG A 475 2.83 -19.45 4.12
C ARG A 475 2.92 -20.35 2.88
N GLY A 476 2.75 -21.65 3.11
CA GLY A 476 2.85 -22.66 2.05
C GLY A 476 1.58 -22.82 1.21
N SER A 477 0.43 -22.35 1.69
CA SER A 477 -0.85 -22.40 0.97
C SER A 477 -1.51 -21.03 0.90
N PHE A 478 -2.16 -20.77 -0.23
CA PHE A 478 -3.02 -19.62 -0.51
C PHE A 478 -4.48 -20.03 -0.71
N ASP A 479 -4.85 -21.22 -0.23
CA ASP A 479 -6.24 -21.68 -0.21
C ASP A 479 -7.08 -20.78 0.69
N THR A 480 -8.35 -20.60 0.32
CA THR A 480 -9.26 -19.75 1.09
C THR A 480 -9.40 -20.27 2.52
N TRP A 481 -8.89 -19.51 3.49
CA TRP A 481 -9.08 -19.78 4.90
C TRP A 481 -10.14 -18.82 5.44
N ARG A 482 -11.09 -19.35 6.22
CA ARG A 482 -12.22 -18.57 6.74
C ARG A 482 -12.04 -18.36 8.22
N GLU A 483 -11.95 -17.09 8.62
CA GLU A 483 -12.04 -16.69 10.02
C GLU A 483 -13.49 -16.36 10.36
N ASP A 484 -14.04 -17.03 11.36
CA ASP A 484 -15.30 -16.63 11.97
C ASP A 484 -14.97 -15.61 13.08
N VAL A 485 -15.09 -14.32 12.77
CA VAL A 485 -14.90 -13.26 13.77
C VAL A 485 -16.17 -13.13 14.59
N ARG A 486 -16.02 -13.26 15.92
CA ARG A 486 -17.11 -13.15 16.90
C ARG A 486 -16.80 -12.05 17.91
N GLY A 487 -17.84 -11.48 18.49
CA GLY A 487 -17.74 -10.42 19.48
C GLY A 487 -17.44 -9.03 18.91
N GLN A 488 -17.46 -8.87 17.58
CA GLN A 488 -17.16 -7.60 16.90
C GLN A 488 -18.34 -7.13 16.05
N SER A 489 -18.52 -5.82 15.99
CA SER A 489 -19.52 -5.19 15.10
C SER A 489 -18.94 -4.90 13.72
N ARG A 490 -19.80 -4.46 12.79
CA ARG A 490 -19.35 -3.77 11.58
C ARG A 490 -18.42 -2.60 11.94
N PRO A 491 -17.30 -2.41 11.21
CA PRO A 491 -16.41 -1.26 11.42
C PRO A 491 -17.16 0.07 11.26
N TRP A 492 -16.79 1.05 12.08
CA TRP A 492 -17.26 2.42 11.91
C TRP A 492 -16.56 3.02 10.69
N VAL A 493 -17.34 3.46 9.72
CA VAL A 493 -16.79 4.11 8.52
C VAL A 493 -16.55 5.56 8.89
N GLU A 494 -15.29 5.99 8.90
CA GLU A 494 -14.97 7.40 9.10
C GLU A 494 -15.58 8.23 7.98
N CYS A 495 -16.27 9.30 8.37
CA CYS A 495 -16.50 10.44 7.50
C CYS A 495 -15.34 11.40 7.79
N PRO A 496 -14.29 11.49 6.94
CA PRO A 496 -13.11 12.29 7.23
C PRO A 496 -13.42 13.79 7.16
N SER A 497 -13.95 14.37 8.24
CA SER A 497 -14.13 15.81 8.38
C SER A 497 -13.71 16.37 9.75
N SER A 498 -13.31 15.56 10.73
CA SER A 498 -12.98 16.07 12.07
C SER A 498 -11.52 16.49 12.28
N GLU A 499 -10.55 16.04 11.47
CA GLU A 499 -9.14 16.40 11.70
C GLU A 499 -8.67 17.67 10.95
N HIS A 500 -9.25 17.99 9.78
CA HIS A 500 -8.79 19.16 9.00
C HIS A 500 -9.31 20.52 9.52
N SER A 501 -10.34 20.55 10.38
CA SER A 501 -10.85 21.80 10.94
C SER A 501 -10.07 22.29 12.16
N ALA A 502 -9.28 21.43 12.82
CA ALA A 502 -8.52 21.79 14.02
C ALA A 502 -7.12 22.37 13.71
N GLN A 503 -6.56 22.13 12.53
CA GLN A 503 -5.22 22.63 12.17
C GLN A 503 -5.21 24.01 11.47
N LEU A 504 -6.38 24.58 11.14
CA LEU A 504 -6.49 25.92 10.55
C LEU A 504 -6.79 27.03 11.57
N ALA A 505 -6.76 26.72 12.87
CA ALA A 505 -6.97 27.67 13.96
C ALA A 505 -5.84 27.65 15.01
N ALA A 506 -4.60 27.42 14.58
CA ALA A 506 -3.39 27.65 15.36
C ALA A 506 -2.45 28.62 14.64
#